data_AF-A0A935ZGH7-F1
#
_entry.id   AF-A0A935ZGH7-F1
#
_cell.length_a   1.000
_cell.length_b   1.000
_cell.length_c   1.000
_cell.angle_alpha   90.00
_cell.angle_beta   90.00
_cell.angle_gamma   90.00
#
_symmetry.space_group_name_H-M   'P 1'
#
loop_
_entity.id
_entity.type
_entity.pdbx_description
1 polymer ?
#
loop_
_entity_poly.entity_id
_entity_poly.type
_entity_poly.pdbx_seq_one_letter_code
_entity_poly.pdbx_strand_id
1 'polypeptide(L)'
;MSRPSEDELDPELLALPDPPKQGLWATVLLLVVTALASLAMVASLRKDVAYAFASAIPRELGDLGAVDFRGVEGNELVHAKAMLGGGGAIRYERPFDSGSYRLAPVVGHPNVWVEMHVPPGAESGRFVPPQEFSGRLVKFSAVGPKHRGLAGSIASATGQVVPEGAFLLAEGERPDNARWAVVLVVLFSIFAAWNVLTVAKLVRPAKE
;
A
#
# COMPACT_ATOMS: atom_id res chain seq x y z
N MET A 1 -17.61 65.10 -11.30
CA MET A 1 -17.48 63.94 -10.39
C MET A 1 -16.63 62.93 -11.13
N SER A 2 -15.32 63.07 -10.97
CA SER A 2 -14.30 62.36 -11.75
C SER A 2 -13.94 61.07 -11.01
N ARG A 3 -14.05 59.91 -11.67
CA ARG A 3 -13.55 58.65 -11.11
C ARG A 3 -12.03 58.76 -10.95
N PRO A 4 -11.45 58.49 -9.77
CA PRO A 4 -10.00 58.41 -9.65
C PRO A 4 -9.50 57.24 -10.51
N SER A 5 -8.39 57.48 -11.20
CA SER A 5 -7.68 56.54 -12.04
C SER A 5 -7.33 55.27 -11.26
N GLU A 6 -7.89 54.13 -11.69
CA GLU A 6 -7.69 52.80 -11.09
C GLU A 6 -6.29 52.21 -11.32
N ASP A 7 -5.37 52.95 -11.96
CA ASP A 7 -4.04 52.48 -12.39
C ASP A 7 -2.84 53.13 -11.67
N GLU A 8 -3.07 54.03 -10.70
CA GLU A 8 -1.96 54.62 -9.93
C GLU A 8 -1.61 53.68 -8.77
N LEU A 9 -0.57 52.85 -8.98
CA LEU A 9 -0.02 51.95 -7.97
C LEU A 9 0.22 52.71 -6.65
N ASP A 10 -0.46 52.28 -5.59
CA ASP A 10 -0.44 52.92 -4.29
C ASP A 10 1.01 53.06 -3.77
N PRO A 11 1.52 54.28 -3.58
CA PRO A 11 2.91 54.51 -3.16
C PRO A 11 3.19 53.93 -1.77
N GLU A 12 2.17 53.75 -0.93
CA GLU A 12 2.33 53.09 0.37
C GLU A 12 2.64 51.58 0.23
N LEU A 13 2.14 50.92 -0.83
CA LEU A 13 2.43 49.52 -1.12
C LEU A 13 3.83 49.30 -1.71
N LEU A 14 4.31 50.25 -2.53
CA LEU A 14 5.67 50.22 -3.09
C LEU A 14 6.76 50.51 -2.04
N ALA A 15 6.40 51.21 -0.95
CA ALA A 15 7.29 51.48 0.17
C ALA A 15 7.44 50.29 1.13
N LEU A 16 6.64 49.23 0.96
CA LEU A 16 6.75 48.03 1.79
C LEU A 16 8.05 47.29 1.48
N PRO A 17 8.79 46.81 2.49
CA PRO A 17 9.97 45.98 2.27
C PRO A 17 9.59 44.71 1.50
N ASP A 18 10.47 44.30 0.58
CA ASP A 18 10.33 43.04 -0.17
C ASP A 18 9.97 41.88 0.77
N PRO A 19 8.96 41.06 0.44
CA PRO A 19 8.60 39.94 1.28
C PRO A 19 9.77 38.95 1.40
N PRO A 20 9.95 38.31 2.57
CA PRO A 20 11.09 37.44 2.82
C PRO A 20 11.08 36.22 1.88
N LYS A 21 11.98 36.22 0.89
CA LYS A 21 12.06 35.20 -0.17
C LYS A 21 12.40 33.80 0.36
N GLN A 22 13.09 33.69 1.50
CA GLN A 22 13.48 32.40 2.09
C GLN A 22 12.27 31.59 2.61
N GLY A 23 11.29 32.24 3.22
CA GLY A 23 10.07 31.58 3.71
C GLY A 23 9.22 31.03 2.56
N LEU A 24 9.21 31.73 1.42
CA LEU A 24 8.55 31.27 0.20
C LEU A 24 9.19 29.96 -0.30
N TRP A 25 10.51 29.92 -0.45
CA TRP A 25 11.21 28.73 -0.95
C TRP A 25 11.08 27.52 -0.03
N ALA A 26 11.14 27.72 1.29
CA ALA A 26 10.91 26.64 2.25
C ALA A 26 9.49 26.06 2.13
N THR A 27 8.49 26.94 1.97
CA THR A 27 7.08 26.53 1.77
C THR A 27 6.91 25.78 0.46
N VAL A 28 7.45 26.31 -0.65
CA VAL A 28 7.40 25.65 -1.96
C VAL A 28 8.05 24.27 -1.91
N LEU A 29 9.23 24.16 -1.29
CA LEU A 29 9.92 22.88 -1.14
C LEU A 29 9.07 21.87 -0.36
N LEU A 30 8.48 22.28 0.76
CA LEU A 30 7.59 21.43 1.55
C LEU A 30 6.40 20.94 0.73
N LEU A 31 5.69 21.83 0.04
CA LEU A 31 4.53 21.49 -0.80
C LEU A 31 4.92 20.51 -1.92
N VAL A 32 6.07 20.71 -2.57
CA VAL A 32 6.59 19.80 -3.60
C VAL A 32 6.88 18.41 -3.02
N VAL A 33 7.59 18.34 -1.89
CA VAL A 33 7.88 17.06 -1.22
C VAL A 33 6.59 16.35 -0.81
N THR A 34 5.61 17.07 -0.25
CA THR A 34 4.30 16.49 0.11
C THR A 34 3.54 16.00 -1.11
N ALA A 35 3.56 16.74 -2.23
CA ALA A 35 2.93 16.29 -3.48
C ALA A 35 3.57 15.00 -3.99
N LEU A 36 4.90 14.94 -4.04
CA LEU A 36 5.65 13.75 -4.46
C LEU A 36 5.38 12.55 -3.55
N ALA A 37 5.39 12.75 -2.23
CA ALA A 37 5.07 11.71 -1.26
C ALA A 37 3.63 11.18 -1.44
N SER A 38 2.67 12.08 -1.67
CA SER A 38 1.27 11.71 -1.93
C SER A 38 1.13 10.88 -3.20
N LEU A 39 1.81 11.28 -4.28
CA LEU A 39 1.85 10.51 -5.54
C LEU A 39 2.51 9.14 -5.36
N ALA A 40 3.60 9.06 -4.59
CA ALA A 40 4.24 7.80 -4.25
C ALA A 40 3.29 6.87 -3.48
N MET A 41 2.49 7.41 -2.57
CA MET A 41 1.46 6.63 -1.87
C MET A 41 0.36 6.13 -2.81
N VAL A 42 -0.12 6.94 -3.75
CA VAL A 42 -1.05 6.51 -4.79
C VAL A 42 -0.46 5.35 -5.61
N ALA A 43 0.79 5.48 -6.05
CA ALA A 43 1.47 4.42 -6.78
C ALA A 43 1.63 3.14 -5.94
N SER A 44 1.90 3.27 -4.64
CA SER A 44 2.05 2.13 -3.72
C SER A 44 0.73 1.39 -3.45
N LEU A 45 -0.41 2.09 -3.49
CA LEU A 45 -1.74 1.51 -3.22
C LEU A 45 -2.45 0.97 -4.47
N ARG A 46 -1.88 1.17 -5.67
CA ARG A 46 -2.52 0.81 -6.95
C ARG A 46 -3.01 -0.64 -7.03
N LYS A 47 -2.26 -1.58 -6.43
CA LYS A 47 -2.60 -3.01 -6.45
C LYS A 47 -3.72 -3.36 -5.48
N ASP A 48 -3.77 -2.69 -4.34
CA ASP A 48 -4.87 -2.82 -3.37
C ASP A 48 -6.16 -2.21 -3.92
N VAL A 49 -6.06 -1.05 -4.59
CA VAL A 49 -7.19 -0.47 -5.33
C VAL A 49 -7.67 -1.40 -6.45
N ALA A 50 -6.76 -1.93 -7.28
CA ALA A 50 -7.15 -2.89 -8.31
C ALA A 50 -7.82 -4.13 -7.72
N TYR A 51 -7.35 -4.61 -6.57
CA TYR A 51 -7.94 -5.75 -5.87
C TYR A 51 -9.33 -5.43 -5.30
N ALA A 52 -9.56 -4.19 -4.83
CA ALA A 52 -10.86 -3.77 -4.30
C ALA A 52 -12.00 -3.87 -5.33
N PHE A 53 -11.66 -3.86 -6.62
CA PHE A 53 -12.59 -4.04 -7.75
C PHE A 53 -12.49 -5.42 -8.42
N ALA A 54 -11.70 -6.34 -7.87
CA ALA A 54 -11.60 -7.70 -8.39
C ALA A 54 -12.90 -8.49 -8.15
N SER A 55 -13.05 -9.61 -8.87
CA SER A 55 -14.16 -10.54 -8.67
C SER A 55 -14.25 -10.99 -7.21
N ALA A 56 -15.45 -10.91 -6.64
CA ALA A 56 -15.76 -11.46 -5.31
C ALA A 56 -16.04 -12.98 -5.34
N ILE A 57 -16.05 -13.59 -6.52
CA ILE A 57 -16.18 -15.04 -6.70
C ILE A 57 -14.76 -15.62 -6.66
N PRO A 58 -14.45 -16.51 -5.68
CA PRO A 58 -13.14 -17.15 -5.60
C PRO A 58 -12.86 -17.99 -6.84
N ARG A 59 -11.63 -17.87 -7.36
CA ARG A 59 -11.09 -18.81 -8.34
C ARG A 59 -10.61 -20.06 -7.61
N GLU A 60 -11.15 -21.22 -8.00
CA GLU A 60 -10.70 -22.51 -7.49
C GLU A 60 -9.33 -22.87 -8.07
N LEU A 61 -8.33 -23.02 -7.21
CA LEU A 61 -6.97 -23.45 -7.60
C LEU A 61 -6.68 -24.90 -7.26
N GLY A 62 -7.45 -25.53 -6.38
CA GLY A 62 -7.16 -26.89 -5.91
C GLY A 62 -5.99 -26.90 -4.92
N ASP A 63 -5.11 -27.89 -5.00
CA ASP A 63 -3.98 -28.05 -4.06
C ASP A 63 -2.76 -27.20 -4.45
N LEU A 64 -2.44 -26.19 -3.65
CA LEU A 64 -1.30 -25.29 -3.86
C LEU A 64 0.04 -26.03 -3.92
N GLY A 65 0.15 -27.23 -3.35
CA GLY A 65 1.34 -28.07 -3.44
C GLY A 65 1.60 -28.63 -4.84
N ALA A 66 0.57 -28.68 -5.70
CA ALA A 66 0.62 -29.28 -7.03
C ALA A 66 0.24 -28.32 -8.18
N VAL A 67 -0.21 -27.10 -7.85
CA VAL A 67 -0.58 -26.09 -8.85
C VAL A 67 0.62 -25.63 -9.66
N ASP A 68 0.46 -25.56 -10.99
CA ASP A 68 1.39 -24.83 -11.85
C ASP A 68 1.04 -23.33 -11.84
N PHE A 69 1.89 -22.52 -11.24
CA PHE A 69 1.71 -21.07 -11.18
C PHE A 69 2.16 -20.35 -12.47
N ARG A 70 2.62 -21.07 -13.51
CA ARG A 70 2.88 -20.47 -14.82
C ARG A 70 1.59 -19.89 -15.39
N GLY A 71 1.58 -18.58 -15.63
CA GLY A 71 0.41 -17.86 -16.13
C GLY A 71 -0.59 -17.41 -15.05
N VAL A 72 -0.30 -17.66 -13.77
CA VAL A 72 -1.07 -17.03 -12.68
C VAL A 72 -0.62 -15.58 -12.53
N GLU A 73 -1.50 -14.64 -12.87
CA GLU A 73 -1.20 -13.21 -12.79
C GLU A 73 -1.05 -12.76 -11.32
N GLY A 74 -1.90 -13.30 -10.44
CA GLY A 74 -2.05 -12.90 -9.04
C GLY A 74 -2.94 -11.68 -8.87
N ASN A 75 -3.03 -11.19 -7.64
CA ASN A 75 -3.94 -10.14 -7.20
C ASN A 75 -5.43 -10.49 -7.40
N GLU A 76 -5.81 -11.74 -7.09
CA GLU A 76 -7.16 -12.28 -7.25
C GLU A 76 -7.61 -13.02 -5.99
N LEU A 77 -8.93 -13.15 -5.80
CA LEU A 77 -9.51 -13.95 -4.73
C LEU A 77 -9.48 -15.41 -5.16
N VAL A 78 -8.89 -16.28 -4.35
CA VAL A 78 -8.77 -17.71 -4.64
C VAL A 78 -9.35 -18.55 -3.51
N HIS A 79 -9.71 -19.78 -3.85
CA HIS A 79 -9.94 -20.86 -2.91
C HIS A 79 -8.99 -22.01 -3.24
N ALA A 80 -8.31 -22.53 -2.22
CA ALA A 80 -7.30 -23.55 -2.41
C ALA A 80 -7.09 -24.40 -1.16
N LYS A 81 -6.56 -25.60 -1.37
CA LYS A 81 -6.07 -26.50 -0.33
C LYS A 81 -4.56 -26.37 -0.22
N ALA A 82 -4.03 -26.49 0.99
CA ALA A 82 -2.59 -26.54 1.15
C ALA A 82 -2.20 -27.30 2.42
N MET A 83 -1.11 -28.06 2.31
CA MET A 83 -0.39 -28.58 3.47
C MET A 83 0.71 -27.58 3.82
N LEU A 84 0.68 -27.05 5.04
CA LEU A 84 1.66 -26.06 5.49
C LEU A 84 2.89 -26.73 6.14
N GLY A 85 4.07 -26.27 5.77
CA GLY A 85 5.34 -26.72 6.34
C GLY A 85 5.58 -26.10 7.71
N GLY A 86 6.02 -26.92 8.67
CA GLY A 86 6.43 -26.43 9.99
C GLY A 86 7.79 -25.72 9.98
N GLY A 87 8.68 -26.12 9.07
CA GLY A 87 9.97 -25.46 8.87
C GLY A 87 9.82 -24.18 8.06
N GLY A 88 10.42 -23.07 8.53
CA GLY A 88 10.35 -21.77 7.87
C GLY A 88 9.07 -20.98 8.14
N ALA A 89 8.20 -21.47 9.02
CA ALA A 89 7.06 -20.70 9.48
C ALA A 89 7.50 -19.57 10.42
N ILE A 90 6.96 -18.38 10.23
CA ILE A 90 7.24 -17.21 11.05
C ILE A 90 5.95 -16.68 11.67
N ARG A 91 6.07 -16.11 12.87
CA ARG A 91 5.02 -15.31 13.50
C ARG A 91 5.44 -13.85 13.43
N TYR A 92 4.49 -12.98 13.13
CA TYR A 92 4.70 -11.54 13.18
C TYR A 92 3.40 -10.80 13.52
N GLU A 93 3.52 -9.53 13.85
CA GLU A 93 2.40 -8.65 14.20
C GLU A 93 2.42 -7.42 13.30
N ARG A 94 1.26 -6.81 13.11
CA ARG A 94 1.11 -5.60 12.30
C ARG A 94 0.80 -4.41 13.21
N PRO A 95 1.37 -3.24 12.95
CA PRO A 95 0.93 -2.02 13.62
C PRO A 95 -0.58 -1.82 13.43
N PHE A 96 -1.27 -1.40 14.49
CA PHE A 96 -2.71 -1.13 14.50
C PHE A 96 -3.61 -2.36 14.27
N ASP A 97 -3.08 -3.56 14.39
CA ASP A 97 -3.85 -4.80 14.45
C ASP A 97 -3.62 -5.46 15.83
N SER A 98 -4.70 -5.93 16.46
CA SER A 98 -4.61 -6.60 17.76
C SER A 98 -4.26 -8.09 17.66
N GLY A 99 -4.36 -8.67 16.47
CA GLY A 99 -4.02 -10.08 16.22
C GLY A 99 -2.58 -10.32 15.82
N SER A 100 -2.16 -11.59 15.86
CA SER A 100 -0.90 -12.02 15.29
C SER A 100 -1.12 -12.77 13.98
N TYR A 101 -0.08 -12.81 13.15
CA TYR A 101 -0.10 -13.48 11.87
C TYR A 101 0.92 -14.60 11.86
N ARG A 102 0.53 -15.74 11.31
CA ARG A 102 1.45 -16.85 11.00
C ARG A 102 1.59 -16.97 9.52
N LEU A 103 2.83 -16.94 9.05
CA LEU A 103 3.17 -17.21 7.67
C LEU A 103 3.88 -18.55 7.59
N ALA A 104 3.43 -19.45 6.75
CA ALA A 104 4.06 -20.75 6.57
C ALA A 104 4.23 -21.08 5.07
N PRO A 105 5.33 -21.75 4.69
CA PRO A 105 5.50 -22.22 3.32
C PRO A 105 4.55 -23.39 3.02
N VAL A 106 4.17 -23.55 1.75
CA VAL A 106 3.39 -24.70 1.28
C VAL A 106 4.32 -25.88 1.02
N VAL A 107 3.97 -27.05 1.56
CA VAL A 107 4.66 -28.31 1.30
C VAL A 107 4.48 -28.69 -0.17
N GLY A 108 5.57 -29.06 -0.82
CA GLY A 108 5.57 -29.42 -2.25
C GLY A 108 5.75 -28.22 -3.20
N HIS A 109 5.61 -26.98 -2.70
CA HIS A 109 5.75 -25.78 -3.53
C HIS A 109 6.56 -24.67 -2.83
N PRO A 110 7.90 -24.64 -2.99
CA PRO A 110 8.80 -23.76 -2.22
C PRO A 110 8.61 -22.27 -2.50
N ASN A 111 7.84 -21.92 -3.53
CA ASN A 111 7.58 -20.53 -3.94
C ASN A 111 6.23 -20.00 -3.48
N VAL A 112 5.50 -20.69 -2.60
CA VAL A 112 4.17 -20.28 -2.14
C VAL A 112 4.14 -20.27 -0.62
N TRP A 113 3.67 -19.17 -0.07
CA TRP A 113 3.43 -19.00 1.37
C TRP A 113 1.96 -18.72 1.63
N VAL A 114 1.47 -19.20 2.76
CA VAL A 114 0.13 -18.90 3.26
C VAL A 114 0.25 -18.12 4.55
N GLU A 115 -0.38 -16.95 4.58
CA GLU A 115 -0.57 -16.15 5.77
C GLU A 115 -1.92 -16.45 6.38
N MET A 116 -1.93 -16.68 7.69
CA MET A 116 -3.11 -16.94 8.49
C MET A 116 -3.18 -15.93 9.63
N HIS A 117 -4.38 -15.40 9.86
CA HIS A 117 -4.64 -14.60 11.04
C HIS A 117 -4.84 -15.51 12.26
N VAL A 118 -4.13 -15.22 13.35
CA VAL A 118 -4.25 -15.91 14.64
C VAL A 118 -4.92 -14.94 15.61
N PRO A 119 -6.20 -15.18 15.96
CA PRO A 119 -6.93 -14.30 16.87
C PRO A 119 -6.28 -14.23 18.26
N PRO A 120 -6.43 -13.11 18.98
CA PRO A 120 -5.97 -12.97 20.35
C PRO A 120 -6.48 -14.12 21.23
N GLY A 121 -5.61 -14.72 22.03
CA GLY A 121 -5.95 -15.84 22.92
C GLY A 121 -5.87 -17.23 22.27
N ALA A 122 -5.77 -17.34 20.94
CA ALA A 122 -5.48 -18.60 20.24
C ALA A 122 -3.98 -18.92 20.18
N GLU A 123 -3.15 -18.04 20.74
CA GLU A 123 -1.69 -18.08 20.63
C GLU A 123 -1.03 -19.12 21.55
N SER A 124 -1.64 -19.40 22.70
CA SER A 124 -1.14 -20.32 23.74
C SER A 124 -1.61 -21.77 23.53
N GLY A 125 -2.60 -21.99 22.66
CA GLY A 125 -3.06 -23.32 22.26
C GLY A 125 -2.19 -23.92 21.15
N ARG A 126 -2.27 -25.24 20.96
CA ARG A 126 -1.84 -25.88 19.70
C ARG A 126 -2.71 -25.35 18.56
N PHE A 127 -2.40 -24.17 18.04
CA PHE A 127 -3.04 -23.63 16.84
C PHE A 127 -2.79 -24.64 15.70
N VAL A 128 -3.85 -25.33 15.30
CA VAL A 128 -3.84 -26.28 14.18
C VAL A 128 -4.22 -25.48 12.95
N PRO A 129 -3.30 -25.32 11.97
CA PRO A 129 -3.63 -24.64 10.73
C PRO A 129 -4.79 -25.33 10.01
N PRO A 130 -5.70 -24.57 9.37
CA PRO A 130 -6.66 -25.14 8.45
C PRO A 130 -5.94 -25.76 7.25
N GLN A 131 -6.64 -26.60 6.47
CA GLN A 131 -6.14 -27.15 5.21
C GLN A 131 -6.78 -26.51 3.97
N GLU A 132 -7.87 -25.77 4.18
CA GLU A 132 -8.59 -25.02 3.16
C GLU A 132 -8.44 -23.53 3.44
N PHE A 133 -8.11 -22.79 2.40
CA PHE A 133 -7.81 -21.37 2.49
C PHE A 133 -8.60 -20.62 1.42
N SER A 134 -9.20 -19.51 1.80
CA SER A 134 -9.78 -18.57 0.86
C SER A 134 -9.26 -17.18 1.17
N GLY A 135 -8.77 -16.49 0.14
CA GLY A 135 -8.13 -15.20 0.35
C GLY A 135 -7.43 -14.68 -0.90
N ARG A 136 -6.67 -13.62 -0.72
CA ARG A 136 -5.97 -12.94 -1.81
C ARG A 136 -4.68 -13.66 -2.15
N LEU A 137 -4.56 -14.14 -3.37
CA LEU A 137 -3.29 -14.61 -3.92
C LEU A 137 -2.56 -13.43 -4.57
N VAL A 138 -1.33 -13.15 -4.18
CA VAL A 138 -0.54 -12.03 -4.69
C VAL A 138 0.95 -12.39 -4.76
N LYS A 139 1.68 -11.84 -5.72
CA LYS A 139 3.14 -12.02 -5.77
C LYS A 139 3.82 -11.21 -4.67
N PHE A 140 4.87 -11.75 -4.04
CA PHE A 140 5.67 -11.03 -3.04
C PHE A 140 6.21 -9.69 -3.54
N SER A 141 6.53 -9.58 -4.83
CA SER A 141 6.99 -8.34 -5.47
C SER A 141 5.89 -7.27 -5.64
N ALA A 142 4.63 -7.67 -5.52
CA ALA A 142 3.46 -6.84 -5.73
C ALA A 142 2.60 -6.69 -4.46
N VAL A 143 3.10 -7.14 -3.31
CA VAL A 143 2.39 -6.95 -2.04
C VAL A 143 2.30 -5.47 -1.68
N GLY A 144 1.13 -5.07 -1.22
CA GLY A 144 0.86 -3.70 -0.80
C GLY A 144 1.63 -3.31 0.47
N PRO A 145 1.44 -2.07 0.95
CA PRO A 145 2.07 -1.57 2.17
C PRO A 145 1.88 -2.48 3.40
N LYS A 146 0.76 -3.22 3.45
CA LYS A 146 0.39 -4.15 4.53
C LYS A 146 1.41 -5.27 4.78
N HIS A 147 2.10 -5.71 3.73
CA HIS A 147 3.11 -6.79 3.81
C HIS A 147 4.51 -6.28 3.44
N ARG A 148 4.72 -4.96 3.46
CA ARG A 148 6.04 -4.37 3.18
C ARG A 148 7.06 -4.89 4.18
N GLY A 149 8.20 -5.39 3.68
CA GLY A 149 9.28 -5.95 4.50
C GLY A 149 9.10 -7.42 4.88
N LEU A 150 7.96 -8.05 4.59
CA LEU A 150 7.68 -9.43 4.97
C LEU A 150 8.71 -10.43 4.44
N ALA A 151 9.13 -10.29 3.18
CA ALA A 151 10.19 -11.12 2.59
C ALA A 151 11.52 -11.00 3.35
N GLY A 152 11.85 -9.79 3.83
CA GLY A 152 13.01 -9.55 4.68
C GLY A 152 12.86 -10.22 6.04
N SER A 153 11.68 -10.15 6.66
CA SER A 153 11.38 -10.85 7.93
C SER A 153 11.52 -12.36 7.81
N ILE A 154 11.10 -12.96 6.69
CA ILE A 154 11.31 -14.39 6.40
C ILE A 154 12.80 -14.70 6.35
N ALA A 155 13.57 -13.91 5.60
CA ALA A 155 15.01 -14.11 5.47
C ALA A 155 15.74 -13.96 6.80
N SER A 156 15.38 -12.97 7.62
CA SER A 156 15.97 -12.76 8.95
C SER A 156 15.62 -13.88 9.94
N ALA A 157 14.40 -14.41 9.90
CA ALA A 157 13.94 -15.41 10.86
C ALA A 157 14.35 -16.85 10.48
N THR A 158 14.43 -17.16 9.19
CA THR A 158 14.61 -18.53 8.69
C THR A 158 15.95 -18.74 7.98
N GLY A 159 16.66 -17.67 7.62
CA GLY A 159 17.86 -17.72 6.79
C GLY A 159 17.57 -18.01 5.30
N GLN A 160 16.31 -18.16 4.91
CA GLN A 160 15.90 -18.47 3.53
C GLN A 160 15.44 -17.22 2.80
N VAL A 161 15.95 -17.01 1.59
CA VAL A 161 15.52 -15.91 0.72
C VAL A 161 14.25 -16.32 -0.01
N VAL A 162 13.24 -15.45 -0.03
CA VAL A 162 12.02 -15.63 -0.82
C VAL A 162 12.39 -15.58 -2.31
N PRO A 163 12.13 -16.64 -3.10
CA PRO A 163 12.47 -16.67 -4.52
C PRO A 163 11.72 -15.61 -5.33
N GLU A 164 12.31 -15.21 -6.44
CA GLU A 164 11.65 -14.28 -7.36
C GLU A 164 10.38 -14.91 -7.95
N GLY A 165 9.29 -14.13 -8.01
CA GLY A 165 8.00 -14.63 -8.46
C GLY A 165 7.22 -15.46 -7.44
N ALA A 166 7.70 -15.57 -6.20
CA ALA A 166 6.97 -16.19 -5.11
C ALA A 166 5.59 -15.57 -4.89
N PHE A 167 4.65 -16.39 -4.43
CA PHE A 167 3.29 -16.01 -4.11
C PHE A 167 3.02 -16.05 -2.61
N LEU A 168 2.18 -15.13 -2.18
CA LEU A 168 1.57 -15.05 -0.87
C LEU A 168 0.06 -15.24 -1.02
N LEU A 169 -0.51 -16.20 -0.30
CA LEU A 169 -1.95 -16.31 -0.08
C LEU A 169 -2.27 -15.69 1.29
N ALA A 170 -2.89 -14.52 1.29
CA ALA A 170 -3.38 -13.86 2.50
C ALA A 170 -4.80 -14.37 2.81
N GLU A 171 -4.91 -15.31 3.75
CA GLU A 171 -6.18 -15.89 4.17
C GLU A 171 -7.14 -14.83 4.71
N GLY A 172 -8.42 -14.95 4.37
CA GLY A 172 -9.49 -14.05 4.78
C GLY A 172 -9.48 -12.68 4.06
N GLU A 173 -8.47 -12.36 3.27
CA GLU A 173 -8.40 -11.10 2.53
C GLU A 173 -9.31 -11.15 1.30
N ARG A 174 -10.48 -10.51 1.39
CA ARG A 174 -11.48 -10.38 0.33
C ARG A 174 -11.38 -9.02 -0.38
N PRO A 175 -11.90 -8.87 -1.62
CA PRO A 175 -11.90 -7.58 -2.32
C PRO A 175 -12.53 -6.42 -1.54
N ASP A 176 -13.61 -6.68 -0.80
CA ASP A 176 -14.26 -5.69 0.04
C ASP A 176 -13.38 -5.17 1.18
N ASN A 177 -12.50 -6.02 1.73
CA ASN A 177 -11.51 -5.63 2.75
C ASN A 177 -10.47 -4.66 2.21
N ALA A 178 -10.29 -4.53 0.89
CA ALA A 178 -9.31 -3.62 0.27
C ALA A 178 -9.90 -2.24 -0.10
N ARG A 179 -11.20 -2.00 0.12
CA ARG A 179 -11.86 -0.75 -0.26
C ARG A 179 -11.33 0.49 0.45
N TRP A 180 -10.71 0.35 1.64
CA TRP A 180 -10.02 1.45 2.31
C TRP A 180 -8.93 2.08 1.44
N ALA A 181 -8.26 1.28 0.60
CA ALA A 181 -7.20 1.76 -0.28
C ALA A 181 -7.74 2.77 -1.30
N VAL A 182 -8.98 2.60 -1.76
CA VAL A 182 -9.65 3.53 -2.67
C VAL A 182 -9.81 4.90 -2.02
N VAL A 183 -10.28 4.93 -0.77
CA VAL A 183 -10.46 6.17 -0.01
C VAL A 183 -9.13 6.90 0.17
N LEU A 184 -8.07 6.17 0.52
CA LEU A 184 -6.74 6.76 0.65
C LEU A 184 -6.18 7.26 -0.68
N VAL A 185 -6.38 6.54 -1.78
CA VAL A 185 -5.93 7.00 -3.11
C VAL A 185 -6.64 8.30 -3.51
N VAL A 186 -7.95 8.42 -3.26
CA VAL A 186 -8.68 9.66 -3.49
C VAL A 186 -8.11 10.79 -2.63
N LEU A 187 -7.90 10.55 -1.33
CA LEU A 187 -7.35 11.53 -0.40
C LEU A 187 -5.95 12.01 -0.82
N PHE A 188 -5.03 11.09 -1.13
CA PHE A 188 -3.68 11.44 -1.57
C PHE A 188 -3.67 12.14 -2.94
N SER A 189 -4.60 11.78 -3.84
CA SER A 189 -4.75 12.48 -5.12
C SER A 189 -5.21 13.93 -4.92
N ILE A 190 -6.15 14.17 -4.01
CA ILE A 190 -6.58 15.53 -3.63
C ILE A 190 -5.40 16.30 -3.04
N PHE A 191 -4.64 15.71 -2.12
CA PHE A 191 -3.45 16.37 -1.57
C PHE A 191 -2.42 16.69 -2.65
N ALA A 192 -2.10 15.76 -3.54
CA ALA A 192 -1.17 16.01 -4.63
C ALA A 192 -1.63 17.17 -5.52
N ALA A 193 -2.89 17.15 -5.95
CA ALA A 193 -3.47 18.20 -6.78
C ALA A 193 -3.46 19.56 -6.07
N TRP A 194 -3.87 19.60 -4.80
CA TRP A 194 -3.89 20.82 -4.00
C TRP A 194 -2.51 21.44 -3.84
N ASN A 195 -1.50 20.62 -3.51
CA ASN A 195 -0.12 21.09 -3.35
C ASN A 195 0.44 21.63 -4.68
N VAL A 196 0.21 20.93 -5.79
CA VAL A 196 0.66 21.38 -7.12
C VAL A 196 -0.01 22.71 -7.52
N LEU A 197 -1.32 22.84 -7.31
CA LEU A 197 -2.04 24.09 -7.59
C LEU A 197 -1.55 25.24 -6.71
N THR A 198 -1.24 24.96 -5.45
CA THR A 198 -0.73 25.97 -4.50
C THR A 198 0.65 26.45 -4.92
N VAL A 199 1.56 25.54 -5.29
CA VAL A 199 2.88 25.88 -5.84
C VAL A 199 2.74 26.69 -7.12
N ALA A 200 1.88 26.27 -8.04
CA ALA A 200 1.65 26.99 -9.30
C ALA A 200 1.12 28.41 -9.07
N LYS A 201 0.27 28.62 -8.06
CA LYS A 201 -0.19 29.95 -7.64
C LYS A 201 0.92 30.78 -7.00
N LEU A 202 1.73 30.19 -6.12
CA LEU A 202 2.81 30.88 -5.40
C LEU A 202 3.95 31.34 -6.32
N VAL A 203 4.26 30.55 -7.34
CA VAL A 203 5.39 30.81 -8.27
C VAL A 203 4.95 31.64 -9.48
N ARG A 204 3.64 31.88 -9.64
CA ARG A 204 3.13 32.69 -10.75
C ARG A 204 3.63 34.13 -10.58
N PRO A 205 4.36 34.70 -11.55
CA PRO A 205 4.73 36.11 -11.48
C PRO A 205 3.44 36.96 -11.45
N ALA A 206 3.42 37.99 -10.62
CA ALA A 206 2.38 39.00 -10.68
C ALA A 206 2.40 39.58 -12.11
N LYS A 207 1.24 39.65 -12.78
CA LYS A 207 1.14 40.37 -14.03
C LYS A 207 1.40 41.85 -13.69
N GLU A 208 2.48 42.40 -14.25
CA GLU A 208 2.68 43.84 -14.39
C GLU A 208 1.54 44.47 -15.19
#